data_AF-A0A1H4UW12-F1
#
_entry.id   AF-A0A1H4UW12-F1
#
_cell.length_a   1.000
_cell.length_b   1.000
_cell.length_c   1.000
_cell.angle_alpha   90.00
_cell.angle_beta   90.00
_cell.angle_gamma   90.00
#
_symmetry.space_group_name_H-M   'P 1'
#
loop_
_entity.id
_entity.type
_entity.pdbx_description
1 polymer ?
#
loop_
_entity_poly.entity_id
_entity_poly.type
_entity_poly.pdbx_seq_one_letter_code
_entity_poly.pdbx_strand_id
1 'polypeptide(L)' 'MPHIRIDAYYTPNIKEVPEAYPGATTFAEAMQYDIDNLPPIELLAIAEDVQVTLVDD' A
#
# COMPACT_ATOMS: atom_id res chain seq x y z
N MET A 1 21.52 -9.28 -9.50
CA MET A 1 20.80 -9.31 -10.81
C MET A 1 19.97 -8.06 -10.82
N PRO A 2 20.11 -7.18 -11.81
CA PRO A 2 19.46 -5.88 -11.76
C PRO A 2 17.94 -6.06 -11.69
N HIS A 3 17.32 -5.35 -10.76
CA HIS A 3 15.88 -5.39 -10.54
C HIS A 3 15.31 -4.00 -10.32
N ILE A 4 14.01 -3.86 -10.50
CA ILE A 4 13.30 -2.60 -10.25
C ILE A 4 12.67 -2.70 -8.86
N ARG A 5 12.98 -1.73 -8.00
CA ARG A 5 12.27 -1.50 -6.75
C ARG A 5 11.22 -0.42 -6.97
N ILE A 6 9.99 -0.70 -6.56
CA ILE A 6 8.88 0.27 -6.56
C ILE A 6 8.47 0.47 -5.11
N ASP A 7 8.60 1.71 -4.63
CA ASP A 7 8.13 2.12 -3.32
C ASP A 7 6.86 2.96 -3.50
N ALA A 8 5.75 2.52 -2.91
CA ALA A 8 4.46 3.20 -2.98
C ALA A 8 4.07 3.73 -1.60
N TYR A 9 3.74 5.01 -1.53
CA TYR A 9 3.35 5.68 -0.30
C TYR A 9 1.87 6.06 -0.36
N TYR A 10 1.10 5.66 0.65
CA TYR A 10 -0.33 5.97 0.73
C TYR A 10 -0.81 5.98 2.17
N THR A 11 -1.90 6.69 2.43
CA THR A 11 -2.58 6.72 3.72
C THR A 11 -3.90 5.97 3.63
N PRO A 12 -4.08 4.81 4.32
CA PRO A 12 -5.35 4.09 4.29
C PRO A 12 -6.45 4.89 4.99
N ASN A 13 -7.63 4.96 4.39
CA ASN A 13 -8.72 5.81 4.88
C ASN A 13 -9.59 5.10 5.94
N ILE A 14 -8.96 4.76 7.06
CA ILE A 14 -9.59 4.02 8.17
C ILE A 14 -10.70 4.80 8.89
N LYS A 15 -10.73 6.14 8.76
CA LYS A 15 -11.68 7.00 9.47
C LYS A 15 -12.97 7.24 8.70
N GLU A 16 -12.89 7.38 7.39
CA GLU A 16 -14.06 7.70 6.56
C GLU A 16 -14.77 6.44 6.06
N VAL A 17 -14.07 5.30 6.01
CA VAL A 17 -14.66 4.01 5.61
C VAL A 17 -14.26 2.89 6.58
N PRO A 18 -14.77 2.88 7.83
CA PRO A 18 -14.43 1.86 8.82
C PRO A 18 -14.83 0.43 8.37
N GLU A 19 -15.87 0.32 7.55
CA GLU A 19 -16.35 -0.95 6.99
C GLU A 19 -15.38 -1.56 5.97
N ALA A 20 -14.49 -0.76 5.36
CA ALA A 20 -13.49 -1.24 4.41
C ALA A 20 -12.35 -2.02 5.10
N TYR A 21 -12.16 -1.81 6.40
CA TYR A 21 -11.06 -2.38 7.18
C TYR A 21 -11.57 -3.13 8.42
N PRO A 22 -12.22 -4.30 8.24
CA PRO A 22 -12.84 -5.03 9.33
C PRO A 22 -11.81 -5.44 10.39
N GLY A 23 -11.94 -4.87 11.59
CA GLY A 23 -11.08 -5.17 12.73
C GLY A 23 -9.80 -4.34 12.82
N ALA A 24 -9.53 -3.45 11.87
CA ALA A 24 -8.42 -2.50 11.98
C ALA A 24 -8.79 -1.34 12.90
N THR A 25 -7.91 -1.02 13.86
CA THR A 25 -8.05 0.12 14.78
C THR A 25 -6.96 1.16 14.58
N THR A 26 -5.91 0.82 13.82
CA THR A 26 -4.76 1.68 13.52
C THR A 26 -4.50 1.76 12.02
N PHE A 27 -3.84 2.84 11.57
CA PHE A 27 -3.41 2.99 10.18
C PHE A 27 -2.51 1.84 9.71
N ALA A 28 -1.66 1.31 10.61
CA ALA A 28 -0.78 0.19 10.28
C ALA A 28 -1.57 -1.10 10.02
N GLU A 29 -2.61 -1.38 10.81
CA GLU A 29 -3.49 -2.54 10.59
C GLU A 29 -4.28 -2.41 9.28
N ALA A 30 -4.79 -1.22 8.97
CA ALA A 30 -5.47 -0.98 7.70
C ALA A 30 -4.51 -1.11 6.50
N MET A 31 -3.28 -0.60 6.62
CA MET A 31 -2.25 -0.76 5.59
C MET A 31 -1.90 -2.23 5.37
N GLN A 32 -1.77 -3.02 6.45
CA GLN A 32 -1.53 -4.45 6.33
C GLN A 32 -2.72 -5.18 5.68
N TYR A 33 -3.95 -4.81 6.03
CA TYR A 33 -5.14 -5.36 5.39
C TYR A 33 -5.14 -5.12 3.87
N ASP A 34 -4.81 -3.91 3.43
CA ASP A 34 -4.69 -3.61 2.00
C ASP A 34 -3.58 -4.45 1.33
N ILE A 35 -2.42 -4.59 1.97
CA ILE A 35 -1.31 -5.43 1.47
C ILE A 35 -1.74 -6.90 1.33
N ASP A 36 -2.54 -7.40 2.26
CA ASP A 36 -2.98 -8.80 2.30
C ASP A 36 -4.13 -9.09 1.32
N ASN A 37 -4.94 -8.08 0.97
CA ASN A 37 -6.20 -8.27 0.24
C ASN A 37 -6.24 -7.62 -1.15
N LEU A 38 -5.37 -6.64 -1.45
CA LEU A 38 -5.34 -5.97 -2.75
C LEU A 38 -4.22 -6.52 -3.64
N PRO A 39 -4.47 -6.65 -4.96
CA PRO A 39 -3.39 -6.94 -5.89
C PRO A 39 -2.42 -5.74 -5.94
N PRO A 40 -1.11 -5.97 -6.22
CA PRO A 40 -0.11 -4.90 -6.23
C PRO A 40 -0.45 -3.72 -7.15
N ILE A 41 -1.15 -3.95 -8.25
CA ILE A 41 -1.56 -2.89 -9.18
C ILE A 41 -2.62 -1.96 -8.57
N GLU A 42 -3.48 -2.46 -7.71
CA GLU A 42 -4.48 -1.65 -7.02
C GLU A 42 -3.85 -0.83 -5.90
N LEU A 43 -2.87 -1.37 -5.18
CA LEU A 43 -2.06 -0.61 -4.22
C LEU A 43 -1.34 0.57 -4.89
N LEU A 44 -0.81 0.37 -6.10
CA LEU A 44 -0.19 1.44 -6.86
C LEU A 44 -1.21 2.47 -7.37
N ALA A 45 -2.45 2.07 -7.64
CA ALA A 45 -3.49 2.98 -8.11
C ALA A 45 -4.01 3.91 -7.00
N ILE A 46 -3.98 3.46 -5.73
CA ILE A 46 -4.36 4.27 -4.57
C ILE A 46 -3.18 5.05 -3.96
N ALA A 47 -1.97 4.86 -4.49
CA ALA A 47 -0.78 5.51 -3.98
C ALA A 47 -0.80 7.02 -4.22
N GLU A 48 -0.40 7.78 -3.20
CA GLU A 48 -0.24 9.23 -3.26
C GLU A 48 1.09 9.61 -3.92
N ASP A 49 2.13 8.79 -3.67
CA ASP A 49 3.45 8.92 -4.28
C ASP A 49 4.01 7.54 -4.66
N VAL A 50 4.71 7.47 -5.79
CA VAL A 50 5.35 6.25 -6.28
C VAL A 50 6.78 6.58 -6.72
N GLN A 51 7.74 5.90 -6.09
CA GLN A 51 9.16 6.02 -6.40
C GLN A 51 9.65 4.74 -7.06
N VAL A 52 10.40 4.90 -8.15
CA VAL A 52 10.94 3.79 -8.94
C VAL A 52 12.45 3.89 -8.99
N THR A 53 13.12 2.83 -8.55
CA THR A 53 14.58 2.75 -8.50
C THR A 53 15.07 1.53 -9.25
N LEU A 54 16.03 1.71 -10.16
CA LEU A 54 16.82 0.60 -10.69
C LEU A 54 17.85 0.21 -9.63
N VAL A 55 17.77 -1.01 -9.14
CA VAL A 55 18.73 -1.60 -8.22
C VAL A 55 19.66 -2.48 -9.04
N ASP A 56 20.95 -2.16 -8.98
CA ASP A 56 22.02 -2.93 -9.62
C ASP A 56 22.91 -3.50 -8.52
N ASP A 57 22.50 -4.69 -8.05
CA ASP A 57 23.11 -5.49 -6.98
C ASP A 57 23.83 -6.73 -7.51
#